data_AF-D7GRC6-F1
#
_entry.id   AF-D7GRC6-F1
#
_cell.length_a   1.000
_cell.length_b   1.000
_cell.length_c   1.000
_cell.angle_alpha   90.00
_cell.angle_beta   90.00
_cell.angle_gamma   90.00
#
_symmetry.space_group_name_H-M   'P 1'
#
loop_
_entity.id
_entity.type
_entity.pdbx_description
1 polymer ?
#
loop_
_entity_poly.entity_id
_entity_poly.type
_entity_poly.pdbx_seq_one_letter_code
_entity_poly.pdbx_strand_id
1 'polypeptide(L)' 'MKIKQYMVTVYAVLVKSGKHNIEELPEAYIIPVAEYLAEQEEGSTSADSPAE' A
#
# COMPACT_ATOMS: atom_id res chain seq x y z
N MET A 1 8.79 -8.13 17.74
CA MET A 1 9.65 -7.64 16.64
C MET A 1 9.28 -6.19 16.37
N LYS A 2 10.23 -5.27 16.13
CA LYS A 2 9.89 -3.85 15.83
C LYS A 2 9.65 -3.70 14.34
N ILE A 3 8.49 -3.14 13.97
CA ILE A 3 8.17 -2.79 12.58
C ILE A 3 9.12 -1.68 12.13
N LYS A 4 9.83 -1.92 11.03
CA LYS A 4 10.59 -0.88 10.33
C LYS A 4 9.64 -0.13 9.41
N GLN A 5 9.30 1.12 9.74
CA GLN A 5 8.29 1.92 9.02
C GLN A 5 8.59 2.05 7.52
N TYR A 6 9.86 2.20 7.14
CA TYR A 6 10.26 2.28 5.72
C TYR A 6 9.91 1.01 4.91
N MET A 7 9.71 -0.14 5.57
CA MET A 7 9.34 -1.38 4.86
C MET A 7 7.87 -1.37 4.42
N VAL A 8 7.00 -0.57 5.04
CA VAL A 8 5.60 -0.44 4.63
C VAL A 8 5.53 0.08 3.19
N THR A 9 6.27 1.15 2.90
CA THR A 9 6.31 1.72 1.54
C THR A 9 6.99 0.79 0.54
N VAL A 10 8.06 0.08 0.93
CA VAL A 10 8.73 -0.91 0.07
C VAL A 10 7.77 -2.05 -0.29
N TYR A 11 7.09 -2.64 0.69
CA TYR A 11 6.13 -3.71 0.43
C TYR A 11 4.94 -3.23 -0.38
N ALA A 12 4.44 -2.03 -0.14
CA ALA A 12 3.37 -1.44 -0.96
C ALA A 12 3.77 -1.34 -2.43
N VAL A 13 5.00 -0.92 -2.74
CA VAL A 13 5.51 -0.89 -4.13
C VAL A 13 5.61 -2.30 -4.73
N LEU A 14 6.05 -3.29 -3.94
CA LEU A 14 6.15 -4.68 -4.40
C LEU A 14 4.77 -5.30 -4.67
N VAL A 15 3.79 -5.03 -3.80
CA VAL A 15 2.40 -5.48 -3.98
C VAL A 15 1.76 -4.79 -5.19
N LYS A 16 1.89 -3.47 -5.32
CA LYS A 16 1.35 -2.70 -6.47
C LYS A 16 1.98 -3.11 -7.81
N SER A 17 3.23 -3.57 -7.80
CA SER A 17 3.91 -4.11 -8.99
C SER A 17 3.63 -5.59 -9.27
N GLY A 18 2.77 -6.24 -8.48
CA GLY A 18 2.42 -7.66 -8.63
C GLY A 18 3.57 -8.63 -8.30
N LYS A 19 4.64 -8.14 -7.65
CA LYS A 19 5.79 -8.98 -7.27
C LYS A 19 5.57 -9.73 -5.96
N HIS A 20 4.60 -9.32 -5.16
CA HIS A 20 4.20 -9.96 -3.91
C HIS A 20 2.68 -9.88 -3.76
N ASN A 21 2.08 -10.90 -3.14
CA ASN A 21 0.72 -10.82 -2.66
C ASN A 21 0.68 -10.26 -1.24
N ILE A 22 -0.39 -9.52 -0.90
CA ILE A 22 -0.51 -8.89 0.42
C ILE A 22 -0.56 -9.92 1.56
N GLU A 23 -1.15 -11.09 1.31
CA GLU A 23 -1.30 -12.19 2.27
C GLU A 23 0.01 -12.96 2.52
N GLU A 24 1.01 -12.80 1.64
CA GLU A 24 2.33 -13.44 1.75
C GLU A 24 3.35 -12.58 2.50
N LEU A 25 2.98 -11.35 2.87
CA LEU A 25 3.84 -10.48 3.66
C LEU A 25 3.97 -11.01 5.09
N PRO A 26 5.05 -10.66 5.81
CA PRO A 26 5.14 -10.97 7.23
C PRO A 26 3.93 -10.36 7.97
N GLU A 27 3.35 -11.08 8.92
CA GLU A 27 2.09 -10.72 9.61
C GLU A 27 2.06 -9.27 10.11
N ALA A 28 3.18 -8.79 10.66
CA ALA A 28 3.33 -7.42 11.16
C ALA A 28 3.22 -6.32 10.08
N TYR A 29 3.23 -6.68 8.79
CA TYR A 29 3.18 -5.77 7.65
C TYR A 29 1.90 -5.87 6.83
N ILE A 30 1.07 -6.90 7.01
CA ILE A 30 -0.15 -7.09 6.21
C ILE A 30 -1.09 -5.89 6.39
N ILE A 31 -1.45 -5.57 7.64
CA ILE A 31 -2.39 -4.48 7.95
C ILE A 31 -1.79 -3.10 7.57
N PRO A 32 -0.56 -2.73 8.00
CA PRO A 32 -0.02 -1.41 7.67
C PRO A 32 0.15 -1.15 6.17
N VAL A 33 0.47 -2.19 5.38
CA VAL A 33 0.59 -2.05 3.92
C VAL A 33 -0.79 -1.92 3.28
N ALA A 34 -1.80 -2.65 3.75
CA ALA A 34 -3.17 -2.54 3.26
C ALA A 34 -3.72 -1.13 3.50
N GLU A 35 -3.54 -0.58 4.71
CA GLU A 35 -3.95 0.78 5.06
C GLU A 35 -3.26 1.82 4.18
N TYR A 36 -1.93 1.72 4.04
CA TYR A 36 -1.16 2.63 3.20
C TYR A 36 -1.54 2.60 1.71
N LEU A 37 -1.94 1.43 1.19
CA LEU A 37 -2.44 1.31 -0.18
C LEU A 37 -3.84 1.92 -0.33
N ALA A 38 -4.73 1.71 0.64
CA ALA A 38 -6.07 2.30 0.64
C ALA A 38 -6.01 3.84 0.68
N GLU A 39 -5.19 4.42 1.56
CA GLU A 39 -4.99 5.88 1.65
C GLU A 39 -4.49 6.48 0.33
N GLN A 40 -3.63 5.77 -0.39
CA GLN A 40 -3.13 6.24 -1.69
C GLN A 40 -4.22 6.23 -2.77
N GLU A 41 -5.11 5.25 -2.80
CA GLU A 41 -6.22 5.20 -3.76
C GLU A 41 -7.29 6.28 -3.46
N GLU A 42 -7.60 6.49 -2.17
CA GLU A 42 -8.49 7.56 -1.73
C GLU A 42 -7.93 8.96 -2.07
N GLY A 43 -6.61 9.16 -1.88
CA GLY A 43 -5.93 10.40 -2.25
C GLY A 43 -5.81 10.62 -3.77
N SER A 44 -5.70 9.54 -4.55
CA SER A 44 -5.57 9.60 -6.02
C SER A 44 -6.90 9.93 -6.73
N THR A 45 -8.04 9.64 -6.09
CA THR A 45 -9.39 9.89 -6.65
C THR A 45 -9.74 11.38 -6.79
N SER A 46 -8.94 12.31 -6.26
CA SER A 46 -9.24 13.74 -6.28
C SER A 46 -8.64 14.54 -7.46
N ALA A 47 -7.89 13.90 -8.38
CA ALA A 47 -7.10 14.63 -9.39
C ALA A 47 -7.49 14.41 -10.86
N ASP A 48 -8.45 13.55 -11.19
CA ASP A 48 -8.68 13.15 -12.60
C ASP A 48 -10.16 13.05 -13.03
N SER A 49 -11.00 13.98 -12.57
CA SER A 49 -12.32 14.20 -13.17
C SER A 49 -12.36 15.54 -13.91
N PRO A 50 -12.25 15.56 -15.26
CA PRO A 50 -12.68 16.71 -16.02
C PRO A 50 -14.21 16.77 -15.90
N ALA A 51 -14.72 17.86 -15.34
CA ALA A 51 -16.14 18.15 -15.34
C ALA A 51 -16.61 18.27 -16.81
N GLU A 52 -17.50 17.38 -17.23
CA GLU A 52 -18.24 17.47 -18.49
C GLU A 52 -19.53 18.27 -18.28
#